data_AF-A0A933IJM7-F1
#
_entry.id   AF-A0A933IJM7-F1
#
_cell.length_a   1.000
_cell.length_b   1.000
_cell.length_c   1.000
_cell.angle_alpha   90.00
_cell.angle_beta   90.00
_cell.angle_gamma   90.00
#
_symmetry.space_group_name_H-M   'P 1'
#
loop_
_entity.id
_entity.type
_entity.pdbx_description
1 polymer ?
#
loop_
_entity_poly.entity_id
_entity_poly.type
_entity_poly.pdbx_seq_one_letter_code
_entity_poly.pdbx_strand_id
1 'polypeptide(L)'
;MIITDGLASYKKILSCAIHQICIFHHQQSVSRFLKEQFKTKEEQEKPKREMKRIFQTKDKRTVKRRLSSLEKKAERLGIAEWVKQTKENFKNLISAVGSRRIPKTNNAIERFFRSFNRFYKTRCGFFSIASARNQIILFLVVYLFTKCAETEKAPIEAILPNASLMPLYKIINDPFTVLFDNDSVKMADFSINECLVA
;
A
#
# COMPACT_ATOMS: atom_id res chain seq x y z
N MET A 1 9.23 9.45 13.77
CA MET A 1 8.30 8.32 13.92
C MET A 1 8.10 7.68 12.56
N ILE A 2 8.25 6.36 12.45
CA ILE A 2 7.97 5.61 11.23
C ILE A 2 6.78 4.68 11.47
N ILE A 3 5.94 4.48 10.46
CA ILE A 3 4.79 3.58 10.54
C ILE A 3 5.09 2.38 9.65
N THR A 4 5.16 1.18 10.23
CA THR A 4 5.54 -0.05 9.51
C THR A 4 4.56 -1.18 9.80
N ASP A 5 4.74 -2.31 9.11
CA ASP A 5 4.01 -3.56 9.38
C ASP A 5 4.48 -4.27 10.68
N GLY A 6 5.54 -3.78 11.32
CA GLY A 6 6.10 -4.33 12.56
C GLY A 6 7.26 -5.31 12.37
N LEU A 7 7.82 -5.46 11.16
CA LEU A 7 8.96 -6.35 10.93
C LEU A 7 10.18 -5.98 11.80
N ALA A 8 10.80 -6.98 12.43
CA ALA A 8 11.89 -6.77 13.39
C ALA A 8 13.14 -6.13 12.78
N SER A 9 13.38 -6.32 11.48
CA SER A 9 14.51 -5.74 10.76
C SER A 9 14.49 -4.22 10.76
N TYR A 10 13.31 -3.58 10.74
CA TYR A 10 13.23 -2.12 10.79
C TYR A 10 13.81 -1.54 12.06
N LYS A 11 13.66 -2.21 13.21
CA LYS A 11 14.24 -1.77 14.48
C LYS A 11 15.76 -1.82 14.46
N LYS A 12 16.35 -2.76 13.71
CA LYS A 12 17.81 -2.87 13.54
C LYS A 12 18.35 -1.76 12.65
N ILE A 13 17.66 -1.46 11.55
CA ILE A 13 18.10 -0.47 10.55
C ILE A 13 17.85 0.96 11.03
N LEU A 14 16.73 1.20 11.73
CA LEU A 14 16.29 2.52 12.17
C LEU A 14 16.19 2.57 13.69
N SER A 15 17.31 2.35 14.38
CA SER A 15 17.39 2.23 15.83
C SER A 15 16.93 3.50 16.58
N CYS A 16 17.19 4.68 16.04
CA CYS A 16 16.82 5.96 16.64
C CYS A 16 15.37 6.40 16.35
N ALA A 17 14.62 5.65 15.53
CA ALA A 17 13.27 6.02 15.14
C ALA A 17 12.22 5.50 16.15
N ILE A 18 11.18 6.29 16.40
CA ILE A 18 9.97 5.79 17.08
C ILE A 18 9.20 4.88 16.10
N HIS A 19 9.10 3.60 16.43
CA HIS A 19 8.42 2.58 15.62
C HIS A 19 6.94 2.47 15.98
N GLN A 20 6.07 2.87 15.06
CA GLN A 20 4.61 2.77 15.16
C GLN A 20 4.12 1.61 14.29
N ILE A 21 3.32 0.70 14.86
CA ILE A 21 2.74 -0.39 14.05
C ILE A 21 1.49 0.12 13.35
N CYS A 22 1.38 -0.21 12.07
CA CYS A 22 0.23 0.09 11.25
C CYS A 22 -0.95 -0.81 11.64
N ILE A 23 -2.01 -0.22 12.20
CA ILE A 23 -3.25 -0.96 12.54
C ILE A 23 -3.81 -1.69 11.33
N PHE A 24 -3.70 -1.09 10.14
CA PHE A 24 -4.20 -1.69 8.92
C PHE A 24 -3.48 -3.02 8.58
N HIS A 25 -2.15 -3.02 8.56
CA HIS A 25 -1.38 -4.25 8.31
C HIS A 25 -1.61 -5.29 9.42
N HIS A 26 -1.73 -4.85 10.67
CA HIS A 26 -2.11 -5.72 11.77
C HIS A 26 -3.51 -6.35 11.57
N GLN A 27 -4.48 -5.60 11.04
CA GLN A 27 -5.80 -6.17 10.70
C GLN A 27 -5.78 -7.06 9.45
N GLN A 28 -4.85 -6.85 8.51
CA GLN A 28 -4.64 -7.77 7.40
C GLN A 28 -4.03 -9.10 7.86
N SER A 29 -3.11 -9.07 8.82
CA SER A 29 -2.46 -10.29 9.33
C SER A 29 -3.44 -11.26 9.98
N VAL A 30 -4.57 -10.78 10.50
CA VAL A 30 -5.69 -11.62 10.98
C VAL A 30 -6.10 -12.64 9.93
N SER A 31 -6.33 -12.20 8.68
CA SER A 31 -6.76 -13.12 7.62
C SER A 31 -5.67 -14.14 7.26
N ARG A 32 -4.40 -13.77 7.37
CA ARG A 32 -3.27 -14.68 7.11
C ARG A 32 -3.15 -15.73 8.21
N PHE A 33 -3.11 -15.28 9.47
CA PHE A 33 -3.07 -16.15 10.64
C PHE A 33 -4.21 -17.19 10.61
N LEU A 34 -5.44 -16.76 10.32
CA LEU A 34 -6.58 -17.66 10.31
C LEU A 34 -6.53 -18.72 9.20
N LYS A 35 -5.92 -18.40 8.06
CA LYS A 35 -5.71 -19.40 6.99
C LYS A 35 -4.66 -20.43 7.35
N GLU A 36 -3.68 -20.06 8.18
CA GLU A 36 -2.64 -20.95 8.67
C GLU A 36 -3.15 -21.85 9.79
N GLN A 37 -4.06 -21.33 10.63
CA GLN A 37 -4.58 -22.06 11.80
C GLN A 37 -5.81 -22.94 11.52
N PHE A 38 -6.66 -22.56 10.56
CA PHE A 38 -7.95 -23.23 10.31
C PHE A 38 -8.08 -23.70 8.87
N LYS A 39 -8.74 -24.85 8.69
CA LYS A 39 -8.88 -25.49 7.36
C LYS A 39 -10.06 -24.94 6.58
N THR A 40 -11.15 -24.64 7.26
CA THR A 40 -12.41 -24.24 6.61
C THR A 40 -12.71 -22.75 6.80
N LYS A 41 -13.55 -22.17 5.94
CA LYS A 41 -13.92 -20.74 6.08
C LYS A 41 -14.88 -20.53 7.24
N GLU A 42 -15.72 -21.53 7.51
CA GLU A 42 -16.71 -21.56 8.59
C GLU A 42 -16.02 -21.47 9.96
N GLU A 43 -14.91 -22.21 10.15
CA GLU A 43 -14.08 -22.13 11.36
C GLU A 43 -13.48 -20.73 11.55
N GLN A 44 -13.11 -20.06 10.46
CA GLN A 44 -12.45 -18.76 10.49
C GLN A 44 -13.39 -17.59 10.81
N GLU A 45 -14.67 -17.67 10.43
CA GLU A 45 -15.67 -16.60 10.52
C GLU A 45 -15.73 -15.96 11.92
N LYS A 46 -15.97 -16.77 12.95
CA LYS A 46 -16.15 -16.30 14.33
C LYS A 46 -14.86 -15.70 14.92
N PRO A 47 -13.71 -16.38 14.89
CA PRO A 47 -12.42 -15.79 15.26
C PRO A 47 -12.12 -14.47 14.53
N LYS A 48 -12.28 -14.45 13.20
CA LYS A 48 -12.03 -13.27 12.36
C LYS A 48 -12.82 -12.06 12.80
N ARG A 49 -14.12 -12.25 13.06
CA ARG A 49 -15.01 -11.19 13.51
C ARG A 49 -14.56 -10.62 14.84
N GLU A 50 -14.28 -11.48 15.82
CA GLU A 50 -13.85 -11.04 17.16
C GLU A 50 -12.50 -10.33 17.13
N MET A 51 -11.52 -10.86 16.39
CA MET A 51 -10.18 -10.27 16.24
C MET A 51 -10.24 -8.90 15.57
N LYS A 52 -10.93 -8.77 14.43
CA LYS A 52 -11.05 -7.49 13.71
C LYS A 52 -11.80 -6.44 14.52
N ARG A 53 -12.80 -6.86 15.29
CA ARG A 53 -13.62 -5.96 16.12
C ARG A 53 -12.81 -5.20 17.17
N ILE A 54 -11.66 -5.70 17.62
CA ILE A 54 -10.83 -5.02 18.63
C ILE A 54 -10.55 -3.56 18.23
N PHE A 55 -10.07 -3.33 17.00
CA PHE A 55 -9.64 -2.00 16.54
C PHE A 55 -10.72 -1.21 15.78
N GLN A 56 -11.93 -1.77 15.63
CA GLN A 56 -13.10 -1.08 15.05
C GLN A 56 -13.73 -0.12 16.07
N THR A 57 -12.96 0.87 16.53
CA THR A 57 -13.40 1.95 17.41
C THR A 57 -12.40 3.12 17.36
N LYS A 58 -12.81 4.30 17.82
CA LYS A 58 -11.92 5.43 18.08
C LYS A 58 -11.48 5.51 19.55
N ASP A 59 -12.09 4.73 20.44
CA ASP A 59 -11.86 4.76 21.88
C ASP A 59 -10.86 3.68 22.33
N LYS A 60 -9.75 4.13 22.91
CA LYS A 60 -8.68 3.28 23.46
C LYS A 60 -9.17 2.39 24.62
N ARG A 61 -10.11 2.87 25.45
CA ARG A 61 -10.68 2.09 26.57
C ARG A 61 -11.46 0.89 26.03
N THR A 62 -12.26 1.11 24.99
CA THR A 62 -12.98 0.04 24.29
C THR A 62 -12.04 -1.00 23.69
N VAL A 63 -10.91 -0.59 23.09
CA VAL A 63 -9.91 -1.54 22.56
C VAL A 63 -9.34 -2.42 23.67
N LYS A 64 -8.89 -1.82 24.79
CA LYS A 64 -8.37 -2.57 25.95
C LYS A 64 -9.40 -3.60 26.45
N ARG A 65 -10.64 -3.17 26.66
CA ARG A 65 -11.73 -4.04 27.12
C ARG A 65 -12.00 -5.19 26.16
N ARG A 66 -12.04 -4.93 24.85
CA ARG A 66 -12.24 -5.96 23.81
C ARG A 66 -11.10 -6.97 23.80
N LEU A 67 -9.84 -6.51 23.87
CA LEU A 67 -8.67 -7.39 23.90
C LEU A 67 -8.67 -8.28 25.16
N SER A 68 -8.90 -7.72 26.35
CA SER A 68 -9.02 -8.51 27.59
C SER A 68 -10.18 -9.51 27.55
N SER A 69 -11.30 -9.14 26.93
CA SER A 69 -12.42 -10.08 26.75
C SER A 69 -12.11 -11.18 25.74
N LEU A 70 -11.30 -10.90 24.71
CA LEU A 70 -10.90 -11.88 23.71
C LEU A 70 -9.89 -12.87 24.28
N GLU A 71 -8.96 -12.39 25.11
CA GLU A 71 -7.97 -13.21 25.82
C GLU A 71 -8.64 -14.35 26.61
N LYS A 72 -9.71 -14.06 27.35
CA LYS A 72 -10.49 -15.07 28.10
C LYS A 72 -11.09 -16.19 27.23
N LYS A 73 -11.22 -15.96 25.92
CA LYS A 73 -11.83 -16.90 24.96
C LYS A 73 -10.80 -17.43 23.96
N ALA A 74 -9.52 -17.04 24.08
CA ALA A 74 -8.53 -17.21 23.03
C ALA A 74 -8.19 -18.69 22.77
N GLU A 75 -8.04 -19.48 23.83
CA GLU A 75 -7.80 -20.93 23.74
C GLU A 75 -8.93 -21.64 23.01
N ARG A 76 -10.18 -21.43 23.47
CA ARG A 76 -11.37 -22.01 22.83
C ARG A 76 -11.55 -21.58 21.37
N LEU A 77 -11.07 -20.40 21.02
CA LEU A 77 -11.13 -19.87 19.67
C LEU A 77 -9.90 -20.22 18.82
N GLY A 78 -8.91 -20.93 19.35
CA GLY A 78 -7.68 -21.28 18.62
C GLY A 78 -6.84 -20.07 18.19
N ILE A 79 -6.86 -18.97 18.96
CA ILE A 79 -6.19 -17.69 18.62
C ILE A 79 -5.24 -17.19 19.72
N ALA A 80 -4.88 -18.04 20.69
CA ALA A 80 -4.04 -17.67 21.83
C ALA A 80 -2.72 -17.01 21.41
N GLU A 81 -2.06 -17.58 20.40
CA GLU A 81 -0.81 -17.03 19.87
C GLU A 81 -0.98 -15.63 19.29
N TRP A 82 -2.01 -15.40 18.47
CA TRP A 82 -2.29 -14.08 17.91
C TRP A 82 -2.60 -13.05 19.01
N VAL A 83 -3.34 -13.45 20.05
CA VAL A 83 -3.62 -12.57 21.20
C VAL A 83 -2.33 -12.20 21.92
N LYS A 84 -1.44 -13.18 22.16
CA LYS A 84 -0.12 -12.94 22.78
C LYS A 84 0.70 -11.92 21.98
N GLN A 85 0.87 -12.15 20.67
CA GLN A 85 1.58 -11.24 19.77
C GLN A 85 0.95 -9.84 19.74
N THR A 86 -0.38 -9.75 19.79
CA THR A 86 -1.12 -8.48 19.83
C THR A 86 -0.86 -7.72 21.13
N LYS A 87 -0.77 -8.43 22.27
CA LYS A 87 -0.46 -7.83 23.58
C LYS A 87 0.97 -7.30 23.64
N GLU A 88 1.95 -8.06 23.14
CA GLU A 88 3.35 -7.64 23.05
C GLU A 88 3.49 -6.34 22.21
N ASN A 89 2.72 -6.25 21.13
CA ASN A 89 2.70 -5.11 20.24
C ASN A 89 1.73 -3.99 20.66
N PHE A 90 0.99 -4.16 21.76
CA PHE A 90 -0.17 -3.33 22.09
C PHE A 90 0.17 -1.85 22.24
N LYS A 91 1.31 -1.55 22.89
CA LYS A 91 1.79 -0.18 23.07
C LYS A 91 1.93 0.57 21.74
N ASN A 92 2.41 -0.14 20.71
CA ASN A 92 2.62 0.40 19.38
C ASN A 92 1.36 0.33 18.50
N LEU A 93 0.28 -0.33 18.92
CA LEU A 93 -0.98 -0.39 18.19
C LEU A 93 -1.99 0.64 18.73
N ILE A 94 -2.06 0.79 20.06
CA ILE A 94 -3.08 1.60 20.73
C ILE A 94 -2.92 3.10 20.49
N SER A 95 -1.71 3.57 20.21
CA SER A 95 -1.38 4.96 19.85
C SER A 95 -2.10 5.45 18.60
N ALA A 96 -2.33 4.57 17.62
CA ALA A 96 -3.04 4.87 16.39
C ALA A 96 -4.58 4.91 16.56
N VAL A 97 -5.10 4.34 17.65
CA VAL A 97 -6.54 4.33 17.93
C VAL A 97 -7.00 5.75 18.31
N GLY A 98 -7.88 6.30 17.47
CA GLY A 98 -8.43 7.65 17.64
C GLY A 98 -7.47 8.78 17.23
N SER A 99 -6.27 8.46 16.75
CA SER A 99 -5.32 9.47 16.26
C SER A 99 -5.83 10.14 14.98
N ARG A 100 -5.65 11.46 14.89
CA ARG A 100 -5.84 12.23 13.65
C ARG A 100 -4.57 12.25 12.78
N ARG A 101 -3.41 12.02 13.39
CA ARG A 101 -2.10 12.08 12.72
C ARG A 101 -1.67 10.74 12.14
N ILE A 102 -2.02 9.64 12.81
CA ILE A 102 -1.65 8.29 12.36
C ILE A 102 -2.76 7.76 11.46
N PRO A 103 -2.48 7.50 10.17
CA PRO A 103 -3.47 6.96 9.26
C PRO A 103 -3.93 5.58 9.71
N LYS A 104 -5.24 5.34 9.63
CA LYS A 104 -5.88 4.05 9.94
C LYS A 104 -6.06 3.17 8.72
N THR A 105 -6.08 3.78 7.54
CA THR A 105 -6.26 3.11 6.27
C THR A 105 -5.04 3.31 5.41
N ASN A 106 -4.87 2.37 4.50
CA ASN A 106 -3.75 2.29 3.59
C ASN A 106 -4.16 2.76 2.18
N ASN A 107 -5.43 3.11 1.90
CA ASN A 107 -5.95 3.35 0.54
C ASN A 107 -4.97 3.98 -0.48
N ALA A 108 -4.23 5.04 -0.12
CA ALA A 108 -3.20 5.61 -0.98
C ALA A 108 -1.99 4.67 -1.21
N ILE A 109 -1.41 4.12 -0.13
CA ILE A 109 -0.33 3.13 -0.19
C ILE A 109 -0.80 1.82 -0.88
N GLU A 110 -2.07 1.41 -0.73
CA GLU A 110 -2.60 0.18 -1.34
C GLU A 110 -2.74 0.37 -2.83
N ARG A 111 -3.25 1.54 -3.24
CA ARG A 111 -3.30 1.91 -4.65
C ARG A 111 -1.90 1.96 -5.24
N PHE A 112 -0.93 2.56 -4.54
CA PHE A 112 0.46 2.57 -4.96
C PHE A 112 1.01 1.15 -5.16
N PHE A 113 0.93 0.28 -4.15
CA PHE A 113 1.43 -1.10 -4.26
C PHE A 113 0.67 -1.93 -5.28
N ARG A 114 -0.63 -1.71 -5.45
CA ARG A 114 -1.44 -2.38 -6.49
C ARG A 114 -0.97 -1.97 -7.89
N SER A 115 -0.76 -0.68 -8.12
CA SER A 115 -0.21 -0.17 -9.39
C SER A 115 1.20 -0.70 -9.64
N PHE A 116 2.05 -0.71 -8.61
CA PHE A 116 3.40 -1.25 -8.70
C PHE A 116 3.40 -2.75 -9.03
N ASN A 117 2.57 -3.55 -8.34
CA ASN A 117 2.45 -4.97 -8.61
C ASN A 117 1.96 -5.25 -10.04
N ARG A 118 1.05 -4.42 -10.57
CA ARG A 118 0.62 -4.53 -11.97
C ARG A 118 1.79 -4.22 -12.92
N PHE A 119 2.47 -3.09 -12.71
CA PHE A 119 3.64 -2.71 -13.50
C PHE A 119 4.73 -3.79 -13.49
N TYR A 120 5.05 -4.32 -12.31
CA TYR A 120 6.04 -5.37 -12.10
C TYR A 120 5.68 -6.65 -12.85
N LYS A 121 4.41 -7.09 -12.79
CA LYS A 121 3.93 -8.28 -13.51
C LYS A 121 4.02 -8.11 -15.02
N THR A 122 3.66 -6.95 -15.56
CA THR A 122 3.74 -6.67 -17.00
C THR A 122 5.18 -6.70 -17.53
N ARG A 123 6.17 -6.43 -16.67
CA ARG A 123 7.60 -6.40 -17.05
C ARG A 123 8.36 -7.70 -16.78
N CYS A 124 7.68 -8.76 -16.34
CA CYS A 124 8.29 -10.06 -16.03
C CYS A 124 9.45 -10.01 -15.00
N GLY A 125 9.45 -9.00 -14.12
CA GLY A 125 10.45 -8.83 -13.06
C GLY A 125 11.69 -8.03 -13.45
N PHE A 126 12.69 -8.07 -12.57
CA PHE A 126 13.95 -7.34 -12.74
C PHE A 126 15.09 -8.31 -13.03
N PHE A 127 15.84 -8.06 -14.10
CA PHE A 127 16.96 -8.91 -14.53
C PHE A 127 18.28 -8.61 -13.79
N SER A 128 18.38 -7.44 -13.16
CA SER A 128 19.56 -7.01 -12.39
C SER A 128 19.19 -5.88 -11.43
N ILE A 129 20.08 -5.57 -10.48
CA ILE A 129 19.92 -4.44 -9.56
C ILE A 129 19.81 -3.11 -10.33
N ALA A 130 20.61 -2.93 -11.38
CA ALA A 130 20.56 -1.74 -12.23
C ALA A 130 19.20 -1.62 -12.96
N SER A 131 18.70 -2.73 -13.52
CA SER A 131 17.38 -2.79 -14.14
C SER A 131 16.27 -2.49 -13.12
N ALA A 132 16.35 -3.06 -11.92
CA ALA A 132 15.41 -2.79 -10.83
C ALA A 132 15.37 -1.30 -10.48
N ARG A 133 16.54 -0.67 -10.32
CA ARG A 133 16.63 0.76 -10.02
C ARG A 133 15.97 1.61 -11.11
N ASN A 134 16.30 1.37 -12.37
CA ASN A 134 15.74 2.13 -13.50
C ASN A 134 14.23 1.94 -13.62
N GLN A 135 13.75 0.70 -13.47
CA GLN A 135 12.33 0.41 -13.54
C GLN A 135 11.54 0.99 -12.36
N ILE A 136 12.12 1.03 -11.15
CA ILE A 136 11.49 1.70 -10.00
C ILE A 136 11.39 3.21 -10.26
N ILE A 137 12.45 3.85 -10.78
CA ILE A 137 12.41 5.28 -11.13
C ILE A 137 11.35 5.55 -12.19
N LEU A 138 11.34 4.76 -13.26
CA LEU A 138 10.34 4.87 -14.32
C LEU A 138 8.92 4.71 -13.76
N PHE A 139 8.69 3.69 -12.94
CA PHE A 139 7.40 3.48 -12.29
C PHE A 139 6.99 4.69 -11.45
N LEU A 140 7.90 5.25 -10.64
CA LEU A 140 7.60 6.41 -9.81
C LEU A 140 7.20 7.63 -10.65
N VAL A 141 7.93 7.90 -11.73
CA VAL A 141 7.62 9.01 -12.64
C VAL A 141 6.25 8.80 -13.28
N VAL A 142 6.01 7.65 -13.90
CA VAL A 142 4.73 7.37 -14.55
C VAL A 142 3.59 7.40 -13.52
N TYR A 143 3.74 6.74 -12.38
CA TYR A 143 2.71 6.70 -11.35
C TYR A 143 2.35 8.10 -10.80
N LEU A 144 3.35 8.94 -10.54
CA LEU A 144 3.12 10.26 -9.95
C LEU A 144 2.50 11.24 -10.94
N PHE A 145 2.87 11.16 -12.22
CA PHE A 145 2.46 12.13 -13.23
C PHE A 145 1.23 11.70 -14.03
N THR A 146 0.88 10.41 -14.10
CA THR A 146 -0.30 9.97 -14.83
C THR A 146 -1.60 10.28 -14.08
N LYS A 147 -2.55 10.89 -14.78
CA LYS A 147 -3.91 11.15 -14.30
C LYS A 147 -4.66 9.85 -14.01
N CYS A 148 -5.36 9.81 -12.89
CA CYS A 148 -6.29 8.73 -12.61
C CYS A 148 -7.61 8.97 -13.35
N ALA A 149 -8.05 8.01 -14.16
CA ALA A 149 -9.27 8.12 -14.99
C ALA A 149 -10.53 8.51 -14.20
N GLU A 150 -10.64 8.12 -12.92
CA GLU A 150 -11.80 8.41 -12.08
C GLU A 150 -11.81 9.86 -11.55
N THR A 151 -10.63 10.47 -11.39
CA THR A 151 -10.49 11.77 -10.70
C THR A 151 -9.93 12.87 -11.59
N GLU A 152 -9.43 12.51 -12.77
CA GLU A 152 -8.69 13.35 -13.72
C GLU A 152 -7.47 14.08 -13.15
N LYS A 153 -7.04 13.70 -11.94
CA LYS A 153 -5.87 14.24 -11.25
C LYS A 153 -4.78 13.20 -11.12
N ALA A 154 -3.55 13.64 -11.21
CA ALA A 154 -2.37 12.83 -10.95
C ALA A 154 -1.95 12.95 -9.46
N PRO A 155 -1.32 11.92 -8.87
CA PRO A 155 -0.87 11.97 -7.48
C PRO A 155 0.06 13.15 -7.15
N ILE A 156 0.87 13.61 -8.11
CA ILE A 156 1.78 14.74 -7.91
C ILE A 156 1.07 16.06 -7.62
N GLU A 157 -0.18 16.24 -8.06
CA GLU A 157 -0.94 17.48 -7.83
C GLU A 157 -1.27 17.72 -6.36
N ALA A 158 -1.30 16.66 -5.55
CA ALA A 158 -1.47 16.80 -4.10
C ALA A 158 -0.23 17.42 -3.41
N ILE A 159 0.93 17.37 -4.07
CA ILE A 159 2.21 17.91 -3.58
C ILE A 159 2.49 19.26 -4.27
N LEU A 160 2.25 19.31 -5.57
CA LEU A 160 2.48 20.47 -6.43
C LEU A 160 1.18 20.79 -7.18
N PRO A 161 0.31 21.66 -6.65
CA PRO A 161 -0.99 21.96 -7.25
C PRO A 161 -0.91 22.43 -8.71
N ASN A 162 0.20 23.07 -9.10
CA ASN A 162 0.45 23.58 -10.45
C ASN A 162 1.20 22.59 -11.35
N ALA A 163 1.29 21.31 -10.98
CA ALA A 163 2.01 20.29 -11.75
C ALA A 163 1.49 20.14 -13.19
N SER A 164 0.21 20.45 -13.44
CA SER A 164 -0.42 20.41 -14.76
C SER A 164 0.23 21.35 -15.79
N LEU A 165 0.95 22.38 -15.33
CA LEU A 165 1.67 23.32 -16.18
C LEU A 165 3.05 22.80 -16.61
N MET A 166 3.56 21.74 -15.96
CA MET A 166 4.90 21.23 -16.25
C MET A 166 4.94 20.56 -17.64
N PRO A 167 5.98 20.80 -18.46
CA PRO A 167 6.10 20.17 -19.77
C PRO A 167 6.01 18.64 -19.74
N LEU A 168 6.74 18.01 -18.81
CA LEU A 168 6.70 16.55 -18.63
C LEU A 168 5.29 16.03 -18.28
N TYR A 169 4.55 16.77 -17.46
CA TYR A 169 3.18 16.40 -17.10
C TYR A 169 2.28 16.40 -18.34
N LYS A 170 2.38 17.44 -19.17
CA LYS A 170 1.60 17.54 -20.42
C LYS A 170 1.98 16.42 -21.38
N ILE A 171 3.26 16.16 -21.59
CA ILE A 171 3.73 15.06 -22.46
C ILE A 171 3.18 13.70 -22.00
N ILE A 172 3.15 13.42 -20.70
CA ILE A 172 2.70 12.13 -20.18
C ILE A 172 1.18 11.94 -20.34
N ASN A 173 0.39 13.00 -20.16
CA ASN A 173 -1.07 12.91 -20.08
C ASN A 173 -1.79 13.34 -21.36
N ASP A 174 -1.11 14.09 -22.23
CA ASP A 174 -1.61 14.60 -23.50
C ASP A 174 -0.46 14.69 -24.52
N PRO A 175 0.16 13.55 -24.87
CA PRO A 175 1.34 13.53 -25.72
C PRO A 175 1.07 14.09 -27.11
N PHE A 176 -0.12 13.83 -27.66
CA PHE A 176 -0.45 14.20 -29.03
C PHE A 176 -0.57 15.71 -29.18
N THR A 177 -1.31 16.38 -28.31
CA THR A 177 -1.43 17.85 -28.36
C THR A 177 -0.06 18.52 -28.23
N VAL A 178 0.80 18.04 -27.31
CA VAL A 178 2.14 18.62 -27.13
C VAL A 178 3.07 18.39 -28.33
N LEU A 179 2.96 17.23 -28.99
CA LEU A 179 3.79 16.88 -30.13
C LEU A 179 3.30 17.53 -31.43
N PHE A 180 1.99 17.71 -31.59
CA PHE A 180 1.37 18.27 -32.79
C PHE A 180 1.18 19.79 -32.75
N ASP A 181 1.13 20.43 -31.58
CA ASP A 181 1.17 21.90 -31.47
C ASP A 181 2.57 22.49 -31.74
N ASN A 182 3.60 21.65 -31.86
CA ASN A 182 4.92 22.04 -32.32
C ASN A 182 5.05 21.75 -33.83
N ASP A 183 4.63 22.69 -34.68
CA ASP A 183 4.72 22.66 -36.16
C ASP A 183 6.16 22.45 -36.74
N SER A 184 7.17 22.24 -35.89
CA SER A 184 8.58 22.09 -36.26
C SER A 184 9.16 20.69 -36.06
N VAL A 185 8.43 19.75 -35.44
CA VAL A 185 8.94 18.39 -35.27
C VAL A 185 8.48 17.52 -36.44
N LYS A 186 9.37 17.35 -37.43
CA LYS A 186 9.23 16.29 -38.42
C LYS A 186 9.27 14.95 -37.67
N MET A 187 8.10 14.35 -37.47
CA MET A 187 8.01 12.93 -37.16
C MET A 187 8.77 12.19 -38.26
N ALA A 188 9.81 11.43 -37.90
CA ALA A 188 10.38 10.48 -38.83
C ALA A 188 9.25 9.54 -39.25
N ASP A 189 9.04 9.42 -40.57
CA ASP A 189 8.02 8.57 -41.17
C ASP A 189 8.24 7.12 -40.73
N PHE A 190 7.61 6.72 -39.63
CA PHE A 190 7.43 5.30 -39.32
C PHE A 190 6.32 4.80 -40.23
N SER A 191 6.73 4.46 -41.45
CA SER A 191 5.93 3.64 -42.37
C SER A 191 5.52 2.37 -41.64
N ILE A 192 4.21 2.20 -41.45
CA ILE A 192 3.59 1.02 -40.83
C ILE A 192 3.78 -0.26 -41.69
N ASN A 193 4.36 -0.15 -42.89
CA ASN A 193 4.45 -1.25 -43.86
C ASN A 193 5.66 -2.18 -43.74
N GLU A 194 6.61 -1.99 -42.82
CA GLU A 194 7.76 -2.91 -42.68
C GLU A 194 7.58 -4.01 -41.62
N CYS A 195 6.43 -4.09 -40.94
CA CYS A 195 6.17 -5.14 -39.94
C CYS A 195 5.30 -6.31 -40.42
N LEU A 196 5.03 -6.42 -41.73
CA LEU A 196 4.30 -7.54 -42.32
C LEU A 196 5.03 -8.13 -43.53
N VAL A 197 6.23 -8.67 -43.31
CA VAL A 197 6.70 -9.82 -44.11
C VAL A 197 7.37 -10.81 -43.15
N ALA A 198 6.95 -12.07 -43.31
CA ALA A 198 7.40 -13.25 -42.59
C ALA A 198 8.88 -13.58 -42.78
#